data_AF-A0A938TV83-F1
#
_entry.id   AF-A0A938TV83-F1
#
_cell.length_a   1.000
_cell.length_b   1.000
_cell.length_c   1.000
_cell.angle_alpha   90.00
_cell.angle_beta   90.00
_cell.angle_gamma   90.00
#
_symmetry.space_group_name_H-M   'P 1'
#
loop_
_entity.id
_entity.type
_entity.pdbx_description
1 polymer ?
#
loop_
_entity_poly.entity_id
_entity_poly.type
_entity_poly.pdbx_seq_one_letter_code
_entity_poly.pdbx_strand_id
1 'polypeptide(L)'
;MQENTRSERGNFRPPGPLGEDGGEGTLWHDPVALRTALTLTLSQRARGFDRLNHALKLFVGLGFENGFDLSLLIAIWPKIIGSPRNLAQMADETTKPLRQEVLRELKPALRETDLVVTALAGTTADSFQVIDRPGNLYLVGMGMVSQVALGLATALPQCRIFALDTDGSMLLAPSILPVIGARQPKNFYSIVFDNEQLFGSRGGPKSQTAMGTSIAGIAKASGIESVRTLRDKALVRSEMQAFLGSEGPSVLVAKIQAIGRGAGPKMDGQENKYRFVRHVERVAGVEILGAPKP
;
A
#
# COMPACT_ATOMS: atom_id res chain seq x y z
N MET A 1 30.82 15.87 -58.95
CA MET A 1 30.75 16.58 -57.67
C MET A 1 29.60 15.97 -56.89
N GLN A 2 29.91 15.00 -56.02
CA GLN A 2 29.99 15.14 -54.55
C GLN A 2 28.62 15.48 -53.94
N GLU A 3 28.07 14.79 -52.93
CA GLU A 3 28.61 13.78 -52.02
C GLU A 3 27.44 13.10 -51.29
N ASN A 4 27.63 11.84 -50.89
CA ASN A 4 26.65 10.96 -50.27
C ASN A 4 27.15 10.66 -48.84
N THR A 5 26.42 11.04 -47.79
CA THR A 5 26.77 10.71 -46.40
C THR A 5 25.82 9.66 -45.82
N ARG A 6 26.29 8.41 -45.86
CA ARG A 6 25.72 7.24 -45.17
C ARG A 6 26.02 7.33 -43.67
N SER A 7 25.02 6.97 -42.85
CA SER A 7 25.15 6.72 -41.42
C SER A 7 25.94 5.44 -41.15
N GLU A 8 27.06 5.53 -40.43
CA GLU A 8 27.73 4.36 -39.86
C GLU A 8 27.08 3.99 -38.52
N ARG A 9 26.34 2.87 -38.52
CA ARG A 9 25.97 2.16 -37.28
C ARG A 9 27.13 1.23 -36.91
N GLY A 10 27.94 1.65 -35.94
CA GLY A 10 28.95 0.79 -35.32
C GLY A 10 28.30 -0.34 -34.52
N ASN A 11 28.61 -1.58 -34.90
CA ASN A 11 28.22 -2.79 -34.17
C ASN A 11 28.96 -2.87 -32.82
N PHE A 12 28.24 -2.76 -31.71
CA PHE A 12 28.77 -3.01 -30.38
C PHE A 12 28.68 -4.51 -30.07
N ARG A 13 29.82 -5.19 -29.91
CA ARG A 13 29.89 -6.56 -29.38
C ARG A 13 30.12 -6.52 -27.86
N PRO A 14 29.45 -7.34 -27.05
CA PRO A 14 29.75 -7.44 -25.62
C PRO A 14 31.13 -8.09 -25.40
N PRO A 15 31.85 -7.74 -24.31
CA PRO A 15 33.13 -8.37 -23.99
C PRO A 15 32.93 -9.84 -23.56
N GLY A 16 33.83 -10.71 -23.99
CA GLY A 16 33.87 -12.12 -23.60
C GLY A 16 34.36 -12.32 -22.15
N PRO A 17 34.24 -13.54 -21.60
CA PRO A 17 34.68 -13.83 -20.25
C PRO A 17 36.20 -13.70 -20.13
N LEU A 18 36.64 -13.14 -19.01
CA LEU A 18 38.05 -12.92 -18.67
C LEU A 18 38.79 -14.26 -18.61
N GLY A 19 39.84 -14.38 -19.41
CA GLY A 19 40.79 -15.49 -19.33
C GLY A 19 41.64 -15.38 -18.06
N GLU A 20 41.89 -16.52 -17.45
CA GLU A 20 42.95 -16.73 -16.48
C GLU A 20 44.29 -16.50 -17.19
N ASP A 21 45.02 -15.44 -16.84
CA ASP A 21 46.49 -15.40 -16.90
C ASP A 21 47.03 -14.11 -16.26
N GLY A 22 47.73 -14.30 -15.13
CA GLY A 22 48.90 -13.55 -14.67
C GLY A 22 48.85 -12.02 -14.58
N GLY A 23 48.50 -11.50 -13.39
CA GLY A 23 48.73 -10.08 -13.05
C GLY A 23 48.12 -9.65 -11.72
N GLU A 24 48.28 -10.43 -10.65
CA GLU A 24 47.86 -10.02 -9.30
C GLU A 24 48.83 -8.99 -8.72
N GLY A 25 48.30 -7.78 -8.43
CA GLY A 25 48.99 -6.78 -7.61
C GLY A 25 49.21 -5.47 -8.32
N THR A 26 48.16 -4.65 -8.50
CA THR A 26 48.29 -3.16 -8.56
C THR A 26 46.94 -2.42 -8.60
N LEU A 27 45.80 -3.09 -8.79
CA LEU A 27 44.49 -2.43 -8.91
C LEU A 27 43.88 -1.92 -7.60
N TRP A 28 44.45 -2.27 -6.44
CA TRP A 28 43.84 -2.00 -5.12
C TRP A 28 44.51 -0.87 -4.32
N HIS A 29 45.54 -0.21 -4.87
CA HIS A 29 46.20 0.93 -4.23
C HIS A 29 45.78 2.29 -4.80
N ASP A 30 44.89 2.32 -5.79
CA ASP A 30 44.37 3.56 -6.37
C ASP A 30 43.02 3.96 -5.72
N PRO A 31 42.96 5.06 -4.94
CA PRO A 31 41.73 5.55 -4.33
C PRO A 31 40.63 5.87 -5.37
N VAL A 32 41.00 6.20 -6.61
CA VAL A 32 40.08 6.51 -7.71
C VAL A 32 39.45 5.23 -8.26
N ALA A 33 40.22 4.15 -8.40
CA ALA A 33 39.72 2.83 -8.79
C ALA A 33 38.75 2.27 -7.75
N LEU A 34 39.08 2.40 -6.46
CA LEU A 34 38.23 1.98 -5.35
C LEU A 34 36.91 2.77 -5.31
N ARG A 35 37.00 4.10 -5.49
CA ARG A 35 35.84 4.99 -5.59
C ARG A 35 34.95 4.63 -6.78
N THR A 36 35.54 4.27 -7.92
CA THR A 36 34.82 3.91 -9.14
C THR A 36 34.13 2.56 -8.99
N ALA A 37 34.80 1.57 -8.39
CA ALA A 37 34.23 0.26 -8.08
C ALA A 37 33.05 0.36 -7.11
N LEU A 38 33.20 1.10 -6.00
CA LEU A 38 32.11 1.36 -5.04
C LEU A 38 30.92 2.08 -5.69
N THR A 39 31.20 3.06 -6.55
CA THR A 39 30.15 3.81 -7.26
C THR A 39 29.41 2.92 -8.26
N LEU A 40 30.12 2.02 -8.96
CA LEU A 40 29.54 1.03 -9.88
C LEU A 40 28.71 -0.03 -9.15
N THR A 41 29.18 -0.55 -8.02
CA THR A 41 28.40 -1.53 -7.22
C THR A 41 27.14 -0.89 -6.62
N LEU A 42 27.20 0.38 -6.24
CA LEU A 42 26.04 1.14 -5.74
C LEU A 42 25.10 1.60 -6.87
N SER A 43 25.57 1.70 -8.12
CA SER A 43 24.75 2.06 -9.29
C SER A 43 24.03 0.86 -9.92
N GLN A 44 24.53 -0.37 -9.74
CA GLN A 44 23.83 -1.57 -10.20
C GLN A 44 22.54 -1.83 -9.39
N ARG A 45 21.47 -2.16 -10.10
CA ARG A 45 20.07 -2.16 -9.67
C ARG A 45 19.71 -3.36 -8.76
N ALA A 46 20.40 -3.52 -7.63
CA ALA A 46 20.05 -4.51 -6.60
C ALA A 46 19.10 -3.92 -5.53
N ARG A 47 18.20 -4.77 -5.00
CA ARG A 47 17.16 -4.45 -4.01
C ARG A 47 17.78 -3.93 -2.70
N GLY A 48 17.15 -2.94 -2.07
CA GLY A 48 17.75 -2.14 -0.98
C GLY A 48 18.30 -2.90 0.23
N PHE A 49 17.79 -4.11 0.53
CA PHE A 49 18.30 -4.95 1.62
C PHE A 49 19.60 -5.69 1.26
N ASP A 50 19.74 -6.09 -0.02
CA ASP A 50 20.98 -6.71 -0.52
C ASP A 50 22.12 -5.70 -0.54
N ARG A 51 21.84 -4.41 -0.83
CA ARG A 51 22.86 -3.35 -0.83
C ARG A 51 23.53 -3.15 0.53
N LEU A 52 22.77 -3.20 1.63
CA LEU A 52 23.31 -2.99 2.98
C LEU A 52 24.19 -4.18 3.40
N ASN A 53 23.73 -5.42 3.18
CA ASN A 53 24.50 -6.62 3.51
C ASN A 53 25.74 -6.80 2.62
N HIS A 54 25.65 -6.46 1.33
CA HIS A 54 26.79 -6.53 0.42
C HIS A 54 27.82 -5.44 0.71
N ALA A 55 27.36 -4.23 1.06
CA ALA A 55 28.23 -3.14 1.52
C ALA A 55 28.90 -3.49 2.86
N LEU A 56 28.18 -4.07 3.83
CA LEU A 56 28.76 -4.52 5.10
C LEU A 56 29.81 -5.64 4.89
N LYS A 57 29.54 -6.61 4.02
CA LYS A 57 30.49 -7.71 3.72
C LYS A 57 31.76 -7.21 3.03
N LEU A 58 31.62 -6.31 2.03
CA LEU A 58 32.75 -5.63 1.40
C LEU A 58 33.53 -4.79 2.42
N PHE A 59 32.83 -4.16 3.37
CA PHE A 59 33.42 -3.28 4.37
C PHE A 59 34.16 -4.03 5.49
N VAL A 60 33.61 -5.14 6.00
CA VAL A 60 34.30 -6.02 6.95
C VAL A 60 35.52 -6.68 6.29
N GLY A 61 35.45 -7.00 5.00
CA GLY A 61 36.60 -7.48 4.22
C GLY A 61 37.68 -6.43 3.99
N LEU A 62 37.31 -5.19 3.67
CA LEU A 62 38.27 -4.10 3.40
C LEU A 62 38.85 -3.44 4.67
N GLY A 63 38.11 -3.47 5.79
CA GLY A 63 38.45 -2.77 7.02
C GLY A 63 39.50 -3.45 7.90
N PHE A 64 39.76 -4.75 7.71
CA PHE A 64 40.72 -5.48 8.55
C PHE A 64 42.16 -5.42 8.04
N GLU A 65 42.42 -5.11 6.77
CA GLU A 65 43.78 -5.25 6.21
C GLU A 65 44.54 -3.93 5.99
N ASN A 66 43.89 -2.76 5.88
CA ASN A 66 44.58 -1.58 5.28
C ASN A 66 44.38 -0.20 5.95
N GLY A 67 44.16 -0.12 7.27
CA GLY A 67 44.28 1.16 8.00
C GLY A 67 43.47 2.33 7.42
N PHE A 68 42.18 2.11 7.18
CA PHE A 68 41.30 3.04 6.45
C PHE A 68 40.97 4.32 7.26
N ASP A 69 40.96 5.48 6.58
CA ASP A 69 40.60 6.78 7.17
C ASP A 69 39.10 6.86 7.52
N LEU A 70 38.79 6.90 8.82
CA LEU A 70 37.42 6.98 9.35
C LEU A 70 36.68 8.26 8.94
N SER A 71 37.38 9.33 8.54
CA SER A 71 36.74 10.60 8.18
C SER A 71 35.98 10.52 6.86
N LEU A 72 36.47 9.72 5.90
CA LEU A 72 35.78 9.44 4.64
C LEU A 72 34.48 8.65 4.90
N LEU A 73 34.54 7.70 5.83
CA LEU A 73 33.38 6.92 6.29
C LEU A 73 32.30 7.82 6.88
N ILE A 74 32.65 8.70 7.82
CA ILE A 74 31.71 9.65 8.41
C ILE A 74 31.09 10.56 7.33
N ALA A 75 31.87 10.96 6.31
CA ALA A 75 31.39 11.81 5.22
C ALA A 75 30.41 11.09 4.26
N ILE A 76 30.56 9.79 4.05
CA ILE A 76 29.69 8.99 3.15
C ILE A 76 28.58 8.23 3.90
N TRP A 77 28.68 8.07 5.22
CA TRP A 77 27.72 7.36 6.08
C TRP A 77 26.27 7.85 5.88
N PRO A 78 25.98 9.17 5.83
CA PRO A 78 24.63 9.66 5.58
C PRO A 78 24.12 9.40 4.15
N LYS A 79 25.04 9.21 3.17
CA LYS A 79 24.69 8.87 1.79
C LYS A 79 24.46 7.36 1.59
N ILE A 80 25.14 6.52 2.37
CA ILE A 80 25.01 5.06 2.32
C ILE A 80 23.77 4.61 3.09
N ILE A 81 23.52 5.19 4.26
CA ILE A 81 22.49 4.72 5.21
C ILE A 81 21.25 5.62 5.18
N GLY A 82 21.33 6.78 4.52
CA GLY A 82 20.27 7.79 4.49
C GLY A 82 20.34 8.74 5.68
N SER A 83 19.62 9.87 5.60
CA SER A 83 19.55 10.82 6.71
C SER A 83 18.88 10.16 7.94
N PRO A 84 19.12 10.65 9.18
CA PRO A 84 18.43 10.16 10.38
C PRO A 84 16.90 10.22 10.25
N ARG A 85 16.39 11.21 9.48
CA ARG A 85 14.97 11.31 9.11
C ARG A 85 14.51 10.14 8.25
N ASN A 86 15.32 9.73 7.26
CA ASN A 86 15.01 8.58 6.41
C ASN A 86 15.02 7.28 7.21
N LEU A 87 15.95 7.11 8.16
CA LEU A 87 15.99 5.94 9.04
C LEU A 87 14.76 5.84 9.95
N ALA A 88 14.34 6.94 10.56
CA ALA A 88 13.12 6.98 11.37
C ALA A 88 11.86 6.69 10.52
N GLN A 89 11.82 7.22 9.29
CA GLN A 89 10.72 6.99 8.37
C GLN A 89 10.70 5.55 7.83
N MET A 90 11.87 4.93 7.63
CA MET A 90 12.00 3.51 7.29
C MET A 90 11.59 2.60 8.46
N ALA A 91 11.99 2.94 9.69
CA ALA A 91 11.56 2.23 10.89
C ALA A 91 10.04 2.34 11.10
N ASP A 92 9.45 3.53 10.90
CA ASP A 92 8.00 3.77 10.97
C ASP A 92 7.22 3.03 9.86
N GLU A 93 7.78 2.88 8.66
CA GLU A 93 7.15 2.01 7.65
C GLU A 93 7.18 0.54 8.07
N THR A 94 8.22 0.05 8.75
CA THR A 94 8.29 -1.37 9.14
C THR A 94 7.34 -1.77 10.27
N THR A 95 6.84 -0.83 11.06
CA THR A 95 5.87 -1.08 12.14
C THR A 95 4.43 -1.07 11.65
N LYS A 96 4.11 -0.27 10.62
CA LYS A 96 2.76 -0.24 10.04
C LYS A 96 2.42 -1.58 9.38
N PRO A 97 1.17 -2.07 9.49
CA PRO A 97 0.73 -3.25 8.76
C PRO A 97 0.65 -2.99 7.24
N LEU A 98 0.75 -4.04 6.47
CA LEU A 98 0.29 -4.08 5.09
C LEU A 98 -1.23 -4.11 5.06
N ARG A 99 -1.84 -3.52 4.02
CA ARG A 99 -3.28 -3.64 3.76
C ARG A 99 -3.75 -5.09 3.78
N GLN A 100 -2.96 -5.98 3.17
CA GLN A 100 -3.25 -7.41 3.11
C GLN A 100 -3.29 -8.09 4.48
N GLU A 101 -2.49 -7.64 5.45
CA GLU A 101 -2.51 -8.19 6.82
C GLU A 101 -3.83 -7.84 7.52
N VAL A 102 -4.29 -6.59 7.38
CA VAL A 102 -5.60 -6.16 7.89
C VAL A 102 -6.74 -6.96 7.23
N LEU A 103 -6.68 -7.15 5.91
CA LEU A 103 -7.68 -7.93 5.17
C LEU A 103 -7.67 -9.42 5.56
N ARG A 104 -6.51 -10.01 5.86
CA ARG A 104 -6.40 -11.39 6.32
C ARG A 104 -7.05 -11.60 7.68
N GLU A 105 -6.93 -10.63 8.59
CA GLU A 105 -7.63 -10.68 9.89
C GLU A 105 -9.15 -10.42 9.76
N LEU A 106 -9.58 -9.61 8.79
CA LEU A 106 -11.01 -9.42 8.51
C LEU A 106 -11.65 -10.67 7.91
N LYS A 107 -10.95 -11.37 7.00
CA LYS A 107 -11.45 -12.52 6.23
C LYS A 107 -12.22 -13.57 7.06
N PRO A 108 -11.69 -14.13 8.16
CA PRO A 108 -12.38 -15.16 8.93
C PRO A 108 -13.65 -14.64 9.64
N ALA A 109 -13.79 -13.32 9.81
CA ALA A 109 -14.97 -12.72 10.44
C ALA A 109 -16.10 -12.42 9.45
N LEU A 110 -15.84 -12.48 8.14
CA LEU A 110 -16.85 -12.24 7.11
C LEU A 110 -17.81 -13.42 7.00
N ARG A 111 -19.11 -13.12 7.05
CA ARG A 111 -20.21 -14.03 6.84
C ARG A 111 -20.68 -13.96 5.40
N GLU A 112 -21.41 -14.98 4.97
CA GLU A 112 -21.99 -15.02 3.63
C GLU A 112 -22.95 -13.84 3.37
N THR A 113 -23.69 -13.42 4.40
CA THR A 113 -24.66 -12.32 4.34
C THR A 113 -24.05 -10.93 4.44
N ASP A 114 -22.77 -10.82 4.79
CA ASP A 114 -22.10 -9.52 4.86
C ASP A 114 -21.89 -8.97 3.44
N LEU A 115 -21.80 -7.65 3.30
CA LEU A 115 -21.52 -6.97 2.04
C LEU A 115 -20.30 -6.07 2.20
N VAL A 116 -19.43 -6.04 1.20
CA VAL A 116 -18.19 -5.27 1.23
C VAL A 116 -18.18 -4.32 0.04
N VAL A 117 -17.88 -3.05 0.29
CA VAL A 117 -17.69 -2.04 -0.75
C VAL A 117 -16.25 -1.57 -0.68
N THR A 118 -15.52 -1.58 -1.79
CA THR A 118 -14.10 -1.23 -1.78
C THR A 118 -13.78 -0.01 -2.63
N ALA A 119 -12.84 0.80 -2.15
CA ALA A 119 -12.21 1.84 -2.95
C ALA A 119 -11.39 1.24 -4.09
N LEU A 120 -11.26 2.00 -5.18
CA LEU A 120 -10.48 1.65 -6.37
C LEU A 120 -8.98 1.40 -6.08
N ALA A 121 -8.26 1.07 -7.15
CA ALA A 121 -6.80 0.91 -7.17
C ALA A 121 -6.30 -0.19 -6.22
N GLY A 122 -5.39 0.15 -5.30
CA GLY A 122 -4.73 -0.82 -4.41
C GLY A 122 -5.70 -1.54 -3.48
N THR A 123 -6.75 -0.85 -3.01
CA THR A 123 -7.73 -1.45 -2.10
C THR A 123 -8.57 -2.51 -2.81
N THR A 124 -9.10 -2.23 -4.00
CA THR A 124 -9.75 -3.25 -4.85
C THR A 124 -8.81 -4.40 -5.19
N ALA A 125 -7.55 -4.13 -5.57
CA ALA A 125 -6.60 -5.17 -5.95
C ALA A 125 -6.28 -6.14 -4.79
N ASP A 126 -5.99 -5.61 -3.60
CA ASP A 126 -5.69 -6.45 -2.44
C ASP A 126 -6.96 -7.14 -1.92
N SER A 127 -8.12 -6.47 -1.93
CA SER A 127 -9.38 -7.08 -1.53
C SER A 127 -9.75 -8.24 -2.44
N PHE A 128 -9.57 -8.09 -3.75
CA PHE A 128 -9.79 -9.17 -4.72
C PHE A 128 -8.84 -10.35 -4.49
N GLN A 129 -7.57 -10.09 -4.17
CA GLN A 129 -6.62 -11.18 -3.94
C GLN A 129 -6.83 -11.90 -2.60
N VAL A 130 -7.29 -11.20 -1.56
CA VAL A 130 -7.36 -11.76 -0.20
C VAL A 130 -8.76 -12.25 0.16
N ILE A 131 -9.80 -11.47 -0.18
CA ILE A 131 -11.18 -11.65 0.31
C ILE A 131 -12.24 -11.65 -0.81
N ASP A 132 -11.89 -11.99 -2.06
CA ASP A 132 -12.90 -12.03 -3.14
C ASP A 132 -14.04 -12.99 -2.82
N ARG A 133 -15.27 -12.50 -3.07
CA ARG A 133 -16.53 -13.22 -2.93
C ARG A 133 -17.64 -12.44 -3.64
N PRO A 134 -18.80 -13.06 -3.91
CA PRO A 134 -19.89 -12.39 -4.63
C PRO A 134 -20.46 -11.15 -3.91
N GLY A 135 -20.42 -11.11 -2.58
CA GLY A 135 -20.84 -9.94 -1.78
C GLY A 135 -19.85 -8.77 -1.76
N ASN A 136 -18.86 -8.72 -2.65
CA ASN A 136 -17.93 -7.60 -2.78
C ASN A 136 -18.25 -6.73 -4.01
N LEU A 137 -18.48 -5.45 -3.78
CA LEU A 137 -18.62 -4.42 -4.79
C LEU A 137 -17.31 -3.64 -4.92
N TYR A 138 -16.61 -3.84 -6.04
CA TYR A 138 -15.37 -3.15 -6.38
C TYR A 138 -15.69 -1.83 -7.10
N LEU A 139 -15.81 -0.73 -6.36
CA LEU A 139 -16.17 0.56 -6.95
C LEU A 139 -15.01 1.16 -7.75
N VAL A 140 -15.37 1.74 -8.89
CA VAL A 140 -14.46 2.49 -9.76
C VAL A 140 -14.67 3.98 -9.53
N GLY A 141 -14.30 4.47 -8.33
CA GLY A 141 -14.42 5.89 -7.97
C GLY A 141 -13.93 6.20 -6.55
N MET A 142 -13.41 7.42 -6.34
CA MET A 142 -13.03 7.93 -5.02
C MET A 142 -14.19 8.73 -4.40
N GLY A 143 -14.23 8.82 -3.06
CA GLY A 143 -15.17 9.66 -2.33
C GLY A 143 -16.59 9.09 -2.22
N MET A 144 -16.82 7.85 -2.63
CA MET A 144 -18.16 7.24 -2.69
C MET A 144 -18.32 5.94 -1.92
N VAL A 145 -17.24 5.31 -1.45
CA VAL A 145 -17.31 3.99 -0.78
C VAL A 145 -18.16 4.07 0.48
N SER A 146 -17.83 5.00 1.38
CA SER A 146 -18.59 5.19 2.62
C SER A 146 -20.03 5.64 2.38
N GLN A 147 -20.29 6.36 1.28
CA GLN A 147 -21.65 6.80 0.90
C GLN A 147 -22.50 5.63 0.43
N VAL A 148 -21.99 4.81 -0.48
CA VAL A 148 -22.66 3.61 -0.99
C VAL A 148 -22.89 2.60 0.15
N ALA A 149 -21.87 2.40 0.99
CA ALA A 149 -21.98 1.52 2.15
C ALA A 149 -23.04 2.00 3.16
N LEU A 150 -23.17 3.31 3.40
CA LEU A 150 -24.23 3.84 4.26
C LEU A 150 -25.62 3.60 3.66
N GLY A 151 -25.77 3.78 2.34
CA GLY A 151 -27.02 3.48 1.63
C GLY A 151 -27.41 2.00 1.77
N LEU A 152 -26.46 1.09 1.57
CA LEU A 152 -26.66 -0.35 1.79
C LEU A 152 -27.01 -0.66 3.24
N ALA A 153 -26.31 -0.05 4.21
CA ALA A 153 -26.57 -0.31 5.63
C ALA A 153 -27.97 0.12 6.05
N THR A 154 -28.44 1.22 5.47
CA THR A 154 -29.80 1.76 5.67
C THR A 154 -30.86 0.86 5.02
N ALA A 155 -30.62 0.40 3.79
CA ALA A 155 -31.59 -0.39 3.04
C ALA A 155 -31.64 -1.87 3.49
N LEU A 156 -30.55 -2.41 4.04
CA LEU A 156 -30.37 -3.81 4.37
C LEU A 156 -29.92 -3.98 5.83
N PRO A 157 -30.78 -3.64 6.82
CA PRO A 157 -30.42 -3.67 8.24
C PRO A 157 -30.01 -5.06 8.76
N GLN A 158 -30.41 -6.13 8.06
CA GLN A 158 -30.06 -7.52 8.37
C GLN A 158 -28.64 -7.93 7.93
N CYS A 159 -28.01 -7.16 7.04
CA CYS A 159 -26.66 -7.42 6.53
C CYS A 159 -25.66 -6.49 7.21
N ARG A 160 -24.48 -7.00 7.61
CA ARG A 160 -23.37 -6.11 7.98
C ARG A 160 -22.70 -5.58 6.72
N ILE A 161 -22.41 -4.29 6.71
CA ILE A 161 -21.82 -3.60 5.57
C ILE A 161 -20.43 -3.09 5.94
N PHE A 162 -19.44 -3.51 5.16
CA PHE A 162 -18.04 -3.14 5.32
C PHE A 162 -17.61 -2.16 4.21
N ALA A 163 -17.32 -0.92 4.58
CA ALA A 163 -16.71 0.08 3.73
C ALA A 163 -15.18 0.00 3.83
N LEU A 164 -14.51 -0.52 2.80
CA LEU A 164 -13.05 -0.57 2.69
C LEU A 164 -12.58 0.64 1.90
N ASP A 165 -12.36 1.76 2.60
CA ASP A 165 -12.07 3.07 2.03
C ASP A 165 -10.56 3.42 2.11
N THR A 166 -10.18 4.58 1.61
CA THR A 166 -8.80 5.11 1.73
C THR A 166 -8.78 6.50 2.34
N ASP A 167 -7.63 6.93 2.86
CA ASP A 167 -7.44 8.31 3.32
C ASP A 167 -7.75 9.33 2.22
N GLY A 168 -7.23 9.12 1.00
CA GLY A 168 -7.49 10.01 -0.12
C GLY A 168 -8.98 10.07 -0.51
N SER A 169 -9.69 8.94 -0.46
CA SER A 169 -11.12 8.90 -0.76
C SER A 169 -11.95 9.59 0.35
N MET A 170 -11.61 9.36 1.61
CA MET A 170 -12.27 10.00 2.75
C MET A 170 -12.02 11.52 2.79
N LEU A 171 -10.83 11.96 2.40
CA LEU A 171 -10.50 13.39 2.30
C LEU A 171 -11.19 14.10 1.14
N LEU A 172 -11.58 13.39 0.08
CA LEU A 172 -12.40 13.95 -1.00
C LEU A 172 -13.87 14.14 -0.60
N ALA A 173 -14.40 13.26 0.25
CA ALA A 173 -15.80 13.30 0.66
C ALA A 173 -16.01 13.15 2.19
N PRO A 174 -15.38 14.00 3.02
CA PRO A 174 -15.47 13.88 4.48
C PRO A 174 -16.86 14.21 5.02
N SER A 175 -17.68 14.90 4.23
CA SER A 175 -19.07 15.28 4.57
C SER A 175 -19.98 14.09 4.85
N ILE A 176 -19.58 12.87 4.51
CA ILE A 176 -20.32 11.65 4.86
C ILE A 176 -20.24 11.32 6.35
N LEU A 177 -19.16 11.70 7.05
CA LEU A 177 -18.94 11.33 8.45
C LEU A 177 -20.01 11.92 9.40
N PRO A 178 -20.40 13.20 9.31
CA PRO A 178 -21.53 13.74 10.06
C PRO A 178 -22.86 13.02 9.78
N VAL A 179 -23.07 12.55 8.54
CA VAL A 179 -24.30 11.81 8.20
C VAL A 179 -24.31 10.44 8.85
N ILE A 180 -23.18 9.72 8.84
CA ILE A 180 -23.03 8.44 9.54
C ILE A 180 -23.25 8.64 11.05
N GLY A 181 -22.60 9.66 11.62
CA GLY A 181 -22.74 9.99 13.04
C GLY A 181 -24.15 10.44 13.44
N ALA A 182 -24.92 11.06 12.54
CA ALA A 182 -26.33 11.37 12.82
C ALA A 182 -27.24 10.15 12.70
N ARG A 183 -26.95 9.22 11.77
CA ARG A 183 -27.79 8.07 11.47
C ARG A 183 -27.56 6.85 12.37
N GLN A 184 -26.35 6.71 12.92
CA GLN A 184 -25.94 5.62 13.81
C GLN A 184 -26.35 4.19 13.33
N PRO A 185 -26.06 3.78 12.08
CA PRO A 185 -26.39 2.43 11.60
C PRO A 185 -25.58 1.34 12.32
N LYS A 186 -26.27 0.49 13.10
CA LYS A 186 -25.67 -0.59 13.91
C LYS A 186 -24.91 -1.65 13.10
N ASN A 187 -25.21 -1.77 11.82
CA ASN A 187 -24.65 -2.75 10.89
C ASN A 187 -23.55 -2.17 9.98
N PHE A 188 -23.07 -0.94 10.22
CA PHE A 188 -22.06 -0.28 9.39
C PHE A 188 -20.66 -0.36 10.01
N TYR A 189 -19.68 -0.76 9.20
CA TYR A 189 -18.28 -0.92 9.57
C TYR A 189 -17.41 -0.27 8.49
N SER A 190 -16.53 0.66 8.85
CA SER A 190 -15.62 1.33 7.92
C SER A 190 -14.17 1.09 8.31
N ILE A 191 -13.37 0.63 7.36
CA ILE A 191 -11.92 0.55 7.49
C ILE A 191 -11.34 1.56 6.49
N VAL A 192 -10.67 2.58 7.00
CA VAL A 192 -9.96 3.58 6.19
C VAL A 192 -8.49 3.18 6.13
N PHE A 193 -8.04 2.75 4.96
CA PHE A 193 -6.62 2.47 4.72
C PHE A 193 -5.87 3.78 4.46
N ASP A 194 -5.12 4.22 5.47
CA ASP A 194 -4.38 5.47 5.46
C ASP A 194 -2.88 5.19 5.29
N ASN A 195 -2.39 5.34 4.07
CA ASN A 195 -0.97 5.19 3.74
C ASN A 195 -0.21 6.52 3.75
N GLU A 196 -0.88 7.61 4.11
CA GLU A 196 -0.31 8.96 4.24
C GLU A 196 0.26 9.51 2.92
N GLN A 197 -0.16 8.97 1.76
CA GLN A 197 0.36 9.30 0.43
C GLN A 197 -0.76 9.48 -0.59
N LEU A 198 -0.65 10.53 -1.42
CA LEU A 198 -1.53 10.76 -2.55
C LEU A 198 -1.31 9.72 -3.65
N PHE A 199 -2.38 9.40 -4.39
CA PHE A 199 -2.40 8.48 -5.53
C PHE A 199 -1.99 7.03 -5.23
N GLY A 200 -1.88 6.65 -3.95
CA GLY A 200 -1.62 5.26 -3.55
C GLY A 200 -0.28 4.70 -4.04
N SER A 201 0.65 5.55 -4.49
CA SER A 201 1.95 5.15 -5.00
C SER A 201 3.00 5.23 -3.91
N ARG A 202 3.83 4.20 -3.78
CA ARG A 202 5.00 4.25 -2.90
C ARG A 202 5.93 5.37 -3.36
N GLY A 203 6.24 6.29 -2.47
CA GLY A 203 7.05 7.48 -2.78
C GLY A 203 6.24 8.61 -3.42
N GLY A 204 4.92 8.54 -3.39
CA GLY A 204 4.03 9.63 -3.81
C GLY A 204 4.09 10.83 -2.85
N PRO A 205 3.56 12.00 -3.27
CA PRO A 205 3.44 13.16 -2.39
C PRO A 205 2.65 12.81 -1.12
N LYS A 206 3.01 13.42 0.00
CA LYS A 206 2.29 13.25 1.26
C LYS A 206 0.82 13.67 1.14
N SER A 207 -0.09 12.86 1.66
CA SER A 207 -1.48 13.29 1.86
C SER A 207 -1.59 14.17 3.10
N GLN A 208 -2.75 14.80 3.29
CA GLN A 208 -3.02 15.69 4.42
C GLN A 208 -2.95 14.95 5.76
N THR A 209 -3.19 13.63 5.79
CA THR A 209 -3.06 12.82 7.01
C THR A 209 -1.62 12.70 7.49
N ALA A 210 -0.64 12.84 6.59
CA ALA A 210 0.78 12.92 6.93
C ALA A 210 1.20 14.29 7.50
N MET A 211 0.32 15.30 7.39
CA MET A 211 0.60 16.70 7.74
C MET A 211 -0.21 17.18 8.95
N GLY A 212 -0.96 16.29 9.61
CA GLY A 212 -1.68 16.57 10.85
C GLY A 212 -3.19 16.35 10.78
N THR A 213 -3.78 16.13 9.60
CA THR A 213 -5.22 15.83 9.51
C THR A 213 -5.53 14.46 10.11
N SER A 214 -6.42 14.42 11.10
CA SER A 214 -6.86 13.17 11.74
C SER A 214 -8.24 12.75 11.25
N ILE A 215 -8.32 11.76 10.37
CA ILE A 215 -9.60 11.18 9.92
C ILE A 215 -10.38 10.59 11.10
N ALA A 216 -9.69 9.89 12.01
CA ALA A 216 -10.30 9.37 13.23
C ALA A 216 -10.85 10.50 14.13
N GLY A 217 -10.11 11.61 14.23
CA GLY A 217 -10.57 12.80 14.95
C GLY A 217 -11.84 13.40 14.34
N ILE A 218 -11.89 13.53 13.01
CA ILE A 218 -13.06 14.03 12.28
C ILE A 218 -14.25 13.08 12.48
N ALA A 219 -14.05 11.77 12.36
CA ALA A 219 -15.10 10.77 12.58
C ALA A 219 -15.68 10.85 14.00
N LYS A 220 -14.82 10.94 15.01
CA LYS A 220 -15.23 11.08 16.41
C LYS A 220 -15.99 12.39 16.65
N ALA A 221 -15.47 13.51 16.14
CA ALA A 221 -16.13 14.81 16.24
C ALA A 221 -17.46 14.89 15.46
N SER A 222 -17.66 13.97 14.50
CA SER A 222 -18.90 13.82 13.76
C SER A 222 -19.98 13.03 14.50
N GLY A 223 -19.70 12.56 15.73
CA GLY A 223 -20.65 11.82 16.58
C GLY A 223 -20.55 10.29 16.45
N ILE A 224 -19.53 9.75 15.79
CA ILE A 224 -19.30 8.29 15.74
C ILE A 224 -18.58 7.88 17.02
N GLU A 225 -19.18 7.00 17.82
CA GLU A 225 -18.63 6.58 19.12
C GLU A 225 -17.47 5.58 18.97
N SER A 226 -17.67 4.54 18.16
CA SER A 226 -16.65 3.50 17.93
C SER A 226 -15.68 3.94 16.84
N VAL A 227 -14.62 4.65 17.25
CA VAL A 227 -13.53 5.06 16.36
C VAL A 227 -12.18 4.59 16.91
N ARG A 228 -11.43 3.86 16.09
CA ARG A 228 -10.12 3.28 16.41
C ARG A 228 -9.07 3.71 15.40
N THR A 229 -7.81 3.68 15.83
CA THR A 229 -6.67 3.91 14.92
C THR A 229 -5.64 2.80 15.13
N LEU A 230 -5.43 1.98 14.10
CA LEU A 230 -4.42 0.94 14.07
C LEU A 230 -3.13 1.53 13.50
N ARG A 231 -2.03 1.46 14.26
CA ARG A 231 -0.71 1.96 13.84
C ARG A 231 0.35 0.87 13.76
N ASP A 232 0.27 -0.10 14.66
CA ASP A 232 1.26 -1.16 14.80
C ASP A 232 0.70 -2.49 14.29
N LYS A 233 1.42 -3.16 13.40
CA LYS A 233 1.05 -4.46 12.86
C LYS A 233 0.88 -5.54 13.94
N ALA A 234 1.57 -5.43 15.08
CA ALA A 234 1.40 -6.33 16.21
C ALA A 234 -0.01 -6.29 16.82
N LEU A 235 -0.73 -5.17 16.62
CA LEU A 235 -2.07 -4.93 17.17
C LEU A 235 -3.20 -5.23 16.18
N VAL A 236 -2.91 -5.67 14.95
CA VAL A 236 -3.94 -5.84 13.91
C VAL A 236 -5.06 -6.76 14.41
N ARG A 237 -4.71 -7.89 15.02
CA ARG A 237 -5.68 -8.86 15.54
C ARG A 237 -6.57 -8.28 16.64
N SER A 238 -5.97 -7.64 17.66
CA SER A 238 -6.73 -7.09 18.79
C SER A 238 -7.61 -5.92 18.37
N GLU A 239 -7.10 -5.03 17.51
CA GLU A 239 -7.87 -3.90 16.98
C GLU A 239 -9.02 -4.38 16.08
N MET A 240 -8.79 -5.41 15.25
CA MET A 240 -9.85 -6.02 14.43
C MET A 240 -10.95 -6.63 15.30
N GLN A 241 -10.58 -7.37 16.35
CA GLN A 241 -11.56 -7.92 17.31
C GLN A 241 -12.38 -6.81 17.98
N ALA A 242 -11.72 -5.75 18.46
CA ALA A 242 -12.39 -4.64 19.12
C ALA A 242 -13.24 -3.78 18.17
N PHE A 243 -12.84 -3.69 16.89
CA PHE A 243 -13.60 -3.04 15.82
C PHE A 243 -14.87 -3.82 15.46
N LEU A 244 -14.79 -5.15 15.37
CA LEU A 244 -15.92 -6.02 15.07
C LEU A 244 -16.86 -6.24 16.26
N GLY A 245 -16.35 -6.07 17.48
CA GLY A 245 -17.12 -6.25 18.72
C GLY A 245 -17.93 -5.03 19.17
N SER A 246 -17.76 -3.87 18.53
CA SER A 246 -18.56 -2.67 18.83
C SER A 246 -19.93 -2.73 18.16
N GLU A 247 -20.98 -2.25 18.83
CA GLU A 247 -22.23 -1.90 18.13
C GLU A 247 -21.95 -0.75 17.16
N GLY A 248 -22.25 -0.94 15.86
CA GLY A 248 -21.93 0.04 14.82
C GLY A 248 -22.70 1.37 14.99
N PRO A 249 -22.31 2.43 14.27
CA PRO A 249 -21.27 2.47 13.25
C PRO A 249 -19.87 2.41 13.86
N SER A 250 -19.01 1.59 13.28
CA SER A 250 -17.62 1.40 13.72
C SER A 250 -16.64 1.87 12.66
N VAL A 251 -15.64 2.66 13.04
CA VAL A 251 -14.60 3.18 12.14
C VAL A 251 -13.22 2.77 12.64
N LEU A 252 -12.46 2.08 11.78
CA LEU A 252 -11.05 1.76 12.00
C LEU A 252 -10.20 2.51 10.98
N VAL A 253 -9.41 3.48 11.42
CA VAL A 253 -8.39 4.11 10.58
C VAL A 253 -7.10 3.30 10.71
N ALA A 254 -6.79 2.50 9.69
CA ALA A 254 -5.58 1.68 9.66
C ALA A 254 -4.46 2.45 8.96
N LYS A 255 -3.47 2.90 9.73
CA LYS A 255 -2.20 3.38 9.19
C LYS A 255 -1.48 2.20 8.56
N ILE A 256 -1.23 2.26 7.27
CA ILE A 256 -0.63 1.15 6.51
C ILE A 256 0.63 1.58 5.76
N GLN A 257 1.45 0.60 5.40
CA GLN A 257 2.56 0.82 4.48
C GLN A 257 2.07 1.25 3.09
N ALA A 258 2.82 2.15 2.45
CA ALA A 258 2.60 2.50 1.06
C ALA A 258 3.24 1.45 0.15
N ILE A 259 2.40 0.58 -0.39
CA ILE A 259 2.79 -0.41 -1.40
C ILE A 259 2.14 -0.08 -2.75
N GLY A 260 2.78 -0.53 -3.83
CA GLY A 260 2.22 -0.40 -5.17
C GLY A 260 0.92 -1.19 -5.36
N ARG A 261 0.25 -0.94 -6.48
CA ARG A 261 -0.98 -1.64 -6.85
C ARG A 261 -0.69 -3.09 -7.24
N GLY A 262 -1.38 -4.05 -6.59
CA GLY A 262 -1.38 -5.46 -7.00
C GLY A 262 -2.26 -5.75 -8.22
N ALA A 263 -2.40 -7.03 -8.58
CA ALA A 263 -3.31 -7.44 -9.64
C ALA A 263 -4.78 -7.19 -9.24
N GLY A 264 -5.52 -6.53 -10.13
CA GLY A 264 -6.95 -6.26 -9.94
C GLY A 264 -7.84 -7.46 -10.29
N PRO A 265 -9.17 -7.29 -10.13
CA PRO A 265 -10.17 -8.25 -10.59
C PRO A 265 -9.97 -8.63 -12.06
N LYS A 266 -10.15 -9.91 -12.38
CA LYS A 266 -10.23 -10.43 -13.75
C LYS A 266 -11.64 -10.30 -14.35
N MET A 267 -12.41 -9.33 -13.87
CA MET A 267 -13.78 -9.03 -14.30
C MET A 267 -13.91 -7.52 -14.47
N ASP A 268 -14.81 -7.10 -15.36
CA ASP A 268 -15.13 -5.68 -15.49
C ASP A 268 -16.11 -5.21 -14.39
N GLY A 269 -16.34 -3.89 -14.33
CA GLY A 269 -17.23 -3.31 -13.34
C GLY A 269 -18.71 -3.68 -13.55
N GLN A 270 -19.13 -4.01 -14.77
CA GLN A 270 -20.51 -4.40 -15.05
C GLN A 270 -20.78 -5.81 -14.53
N GLU A 271 -19.88 -6.74 -14.81
CA GLU A 271 -19.92 -8.10 -14.29
C GLU A 271 -19.91 -8.09 -12.76
N ASN A 272 -19.00 -7.31 -12.14
CA ASN A 272 -18.96 -7.20 -10.68
C ASN A 272 -20.26 -6.65 -10.11
N LYS A 273 -20.85 -5.62 -10.74
CA LYS A 273 -22.15 -5.06 -10.34
C LYS A 273 -23.24 -6.13 -10.37
N TYR A 274 -23.38 -6.88 -11.45
CA TYR A 274 -24.42 -7.92 -11.54
C TYR A 274 -24.17 -9.08 -10.57
N ARG A 275 -22.91 -9.50 -10.39
CA ARG A 275 -22.52 -10.50 -9.39
C ARG A 275 -22.91 -10.06 -7.98
N PHE A 276 -22.63 -8.81 -7.63
CA PHE A 276 -22.96 -8.22 -6.34
C PHE A 276 -24.47 -8.11 -6.13
N VAL A 277 -25.21 -7.56 -7.11
CA VAL A 277 -26.66 -7.37 -6.97
C VAL A 277 -27.39 -8.70 -6.81
N ARG A 278 -27.05 -9.73 -7.61
CA ARG A 278 -27.63 -11.08 -7.46
C ARG A 278 -27.33 -11.69 -6.09
N HIS A 279 -26.13 -11.43 -5.55
CA HIS A 279 -25.79 -11.87 -4.20
C HIS A 279 -26.67 -11.16 -3.17
N VAL A 280 -26.85 -9.84 -3.29
CA VAL A 280 -27.74 -9.05 -2.42
C VAL A 280 -29.17 -9.60 -2.47
N GLU A 281 -29.75 -9.79 -3.65
CA GLU A 281 -31.11 -10.34 -3.81
C GLU A 281 -31.25 -11.67 -3.06
N ARG A 282 -30.27 -12.57 -3.23
CA ARG A 282 -30.26 -13.89 -2.58
C ARG A 282 -30.14 -13.81 -1.04
N VAL A 283 -29.22 -13.01 -0.51
CA VAL A 283 -28.96 -12.97 0.95
C VAL A 283 -29.95 -12.10 1.70
N ALA A 284 -30.55 -11.11 1.04
CA ALA A 284 -31.51 -10.19 1.64
C ALA A 284 -32.97 -10.56 1.34
N GLY A 285 -33.24 -11.45 0.37
CA GLY A 285 -34.59 -11.82 -0.02
C GLY A 285 -35.35 -10.68 -0.72
N VAL A 286 -34.65 -9.86 -1.50
CA VAL A 286 -35.19 -8.70 -2.22
C VAL A 286 -35.06 -8.89 -3.73
N GLU A 287 -35.83 -8.16 -4.52
CA GLU A 287 -35.72 -8.11 -5.98
C GLU A 287 -35.26 -6.71 -6.42
N ILE A 288 -34.18 -6.64 -7.20
CA ILE A 288 -33.52 -5.40 -7.63
C ILE A 288 -33.46 -5.31 -9.15
N LEU A 289 -32.97 -6.36 -9.84
CA LEU A 289 -32.80 -6.34 -11.29
C LEU A 289 -34.13 -6.56 -12.03
N GLY A 290 -35.12 -7.14 -11.35
CA GLY A 290 -36.37 -7.57 -11.96
C GLY A 290 -36.16 -8.72 -12.95
N ALA A 291 -37.17 -9.56 -13.17
CA ALA A 291 -37.26 -10.27 -14.44
C ALA A 291 -37.36 -9.23 -15.59
N PRO A 292 -36.81 -9.49 -16.79
CA PRO A 292 -37.16 -8.70 -17.97
C PRO A 292 -38.69 -8.67 -18.07
N LYS A 293 -39.29 -7.47 -18.08
CA LYS A 293 -40.73 -7.36 -18.36
C LYS A 293 -40.94 -7.96 -19.76
N PRO A 294 -41.90 -8.90 -19.92
CA PRO A 294 -42.15 -9.56 -21.19
C PRO A 294 -42.50 -8.56 -22.30
#